data_AF-A0A9E4ECT4-F1
#
_entry.id   AF-A0A9E4ECT4-F1
#
_cell.length_a   1.000
_cell.length_b   1.000
_cell.length_c   1.000
_cell.angle_alpha   90.00
_cell.angle_beta   90.00
_cell.angle_gamma   90.00
#
_symmetry.space_group_name_H-M   'P 1'
#
loop_
_entity.id
_entity.type
_entity.pdbx_description
1 polymer ?
#
loop_
_entity_poly.entity_id
_entity_poly.type
_entity_poly.pdbx_seq_one_letter_code
_entity_poly.pdbx_strand_id
1 'polypeptide(L)'
;MEPRFTRGEYWILETTVESRFPVADLMDNDIEVTLNKKGHGLTRTALIETLHRLIASGLISAENEVDVTISTSRTEIKEET
;
A
#
# COMPACT_ATOMS: atom_id res chain seq x y z
N MET A 1 9.25 21.14 10.72
CA MET A 1 7.99 21.04 11.48
C MET A 1 7.70 19.57 11.67
N GLU A 2 7.39 19.14 12.89
CA GLU A 2 6.87 17.79 13.10
C GLU A 2 5.42 17.73 12.60
N PRO A 3 5.03 16.72 11.81
CA PRO A 3 3.67 16.58 11.36
C PRO A 3 2.73 16.29 12.54
N ARG A 4 1.66 17.08 12.67
CA ARG A 4 0.62 16.86 13.70
C ARG A 4 -0.43 15.92 13.13
N PHE A 5 -0.35 14.65 13.51
CA PHE A 5 -1.33 13.64 13.10
C PHE A 5 -2.49 13.53 14.09
N THR A 6 -3.67 13.18 13.57
CA THR A 6 -4.78 12.71 14.39
C THR A 6 -4.51 11.29 14.91
N ARG A 7 -5.29 10.85 15.90
CA ARG A 7 -5.15 9.50 16.46
C ARG A 7 -5.40 8.39 15.43
N GLY A 8 -6.28 8.64 14.45
CA GLY A 8 -6.53 7.72 13.33
C GLY A 8 -5.34 7.66 12.36
N GLU A 9 -4.73 8.79 12.08
CA GLU A 9 -3.57 8.90 11.18
C GLU A 9 -2.31 8.25 11.76
N TYR A 10 -2.09 8.38 13.07
CA TYR A 10 -1.02 7.64 13.76
C TYR A 10 -1.19 6.13 13.65
N TRP A 11 -2.41 5.64 13.77
CA TRP A 11 -2.69 4.21 13.64
C TRP A 11 -2.41 3.69 12.22
N ILE A 12 -2.71 4.47 11.18
CA ILE A 12 -2.37 4.12 9.80
C ILE A 12 -0.85 3.99 9.63
N LEU A 13 -0.08 4.90 10.23
CA LEU A 13 1.38 4.83 10.22
C LEU A 13 1.91 3.60 10.96
N GLU A 14 1.38 3.29 12.15
CA GLU A 14 1.75 2.07 12.88
C GLU A 14 1.45 0.82 12.04
N THR A 15 0.25 0.74 11.46
CA THR A 15 -0.19 -0.41 10.66
C THR A 15 0.67 -0.61 9.41
N THR A 16 1.04 0.48 8.72
CA THR A 16 1.89 0.42 7.51
C THR A 16 3.35 0.11 7.81
N VAL A 17 3.85 0.41 9.01
CA VAL A 17 5.18 -0.02 9.46
C VAL A 17 5.20 -1.51 9.79
N GLU A 18 4.12 -2.02 10.40
CA GLU A 18 4.02 -3.42 10.81
C GLU A 18 3.71 -4.38 9.66
N SER A 19 3.11 -3.91 8.56
CA SER A 19 2.67 -4.77 7.47
C SER A 19 2.59 -4.06 6.12
N ARG A 20 2.90 -4.81 5.05
CA ARG A 20 2.60 -4.40 3.68
C ARG A 20 1.11 -4.60 3.43
N PHE A 21 0.46 -3.56 2.91
CA PHE A 21 -0.97 -3.59 2.61
C PHE A 21 -1.19 -3.57 1.09
N PRO A 22 -1.89 -4.56 0.51
CA PRO A 22 -2.19 -4.57 -0.91
C PRO A 22 -3.02 -3.34 -1.32
N VAL A 23 -2.58 -2.63 -2.35
CA VAL A 23 -3.31 -1.45 -2.85
C VAL A 23 -4.71 -1.83 -3.36
N ALA A 24 -4.88 -3.05 -3.86
CA ALA A 24 -6.18 -3.57 -4.31
C ALA A 24 -7.23 -3.58 -3.19
N ASP A 25 -6.80 -3.82 -1.95
CA ASP A 25 -7.70 -3.89 -0.79
C ASP A 25 -8.28 -2.51 -0.45
N LEU A 26 -7.68 -1.40 -0.93
CA LEU A 26 -8.28 -0.06 -0.83
C LEU A 26 -9.61 0.07 -1.57
N MET A 27 -9.89 -0.83 -2.52
CA MET A 27 -11.17 -0.90 -3.22
C MET A 27 -12.24 -1.65 -2.43
N ASP A 28 -11.88 -2.39 -1.39
CA ASP A 28 -12.85 -3.13 -0.57
C ASP A 28 -13.88 -2.18 0.05
N ASN A 29 -15.15 -2.57 0.11
CA ASN A 29 -16.23 -1.80 0.69
C ASN A 29 -16.00 -1.55 2.19
N ASP A 30 -15.33 -2.49 2.87
CA ASP A 30 -15.13 -2.49 4.31
C ASP A 30 -13.70 -2.10 4.73
N ILE A 31 -12.95 -1.39 3.87
CA ILE A 31 -11.57 -0.97 4.14
C ILE A 31 -11.40 -0.21 5.46
N GLU A 32 -12.44 0.52 5.88
CA GLU A 32 -12.50 1.21 7.17
C GLU A 32 -12.41 0.23 8.35
N VAL A 33 -12.96 -0.98 8.23
CA VAL A 33 -12.92 -2.01 9.29
C VAL A 33 -11.51 -2.60 9.38
N THR A 34 -10.85 -2.76 8.25
CA THR A 34 -9.49 -3.32 8.16
C THR A 34 -8.43 -2.34 8.65
N LEU A 35 -8.54 -1.06 8.27
CA LEU A 35 -7.52 -0.05 8.57
C LEU A 35 -7.86 0.85 9.76
N ASN A 36 -9.11 0.94 10.21
CA ASN A 36 -9.40 1.61 11.48
C ASN A 36 -9.31 0.65 12.66
N LYS A 37 -8.59 1.08 13.69
CA LYS A 37 -8.83 0.56 15.04
C LYS A 37 -10.25 0.90 15.49
N LYS A 38 -10.89 -0.02 16.22
CA LYS A 38 -12.22 0.19 16.83
C LYS A 38 -12.21 1.51 17.63
N GLY A 39 -13.01 2.49 17.19
CA GLY A 39 -13.13 3.81 17.82
C GLY A 39 -12.23 4.93 17.29
N HIS A 40 -11.41 4.70 16.25
CA HIS A 40 -10.62 5.77 15.60
C HIS A 40 -11.39 6.47 14.45
N GLY A 41 -12.40 5.81 13.88
CA GLY A 41 -13.54 6.45 13.20
C GLY A 41 -13.21 7.31 11.98
N LEU A 42 -12.16 7.00 11.21
CA LEU A 42 -11.97 7.67 9.92
C LEU A 42 -13.01 7.16 8.93
N THR A 43 -13.72 8.08 8.29
CA THR A 43 -14.52 7.75 7.10
C THR A 43 -13.60 7.32 5.97
N ARG A 44 -14.12 6.57 4.99
CA ARG A 44 -13.38 6.11 3.81
C ARG A 44 -12.67 7.26 3.11
N THR A 45 -13.38 8.38 2.94
CA THR A 45 -12.79 9.59 2.35
C THR A 45 -11.60 10.08 3.15
N ALA A 46 -11.73 10.22 4.48
CA ALA A 46 -10.64 10.67 5.33
C ALA A 46 -9.46 9.68 5.36
N LEU A 47 -9.75 8.38 5.27
CA LEU A 47 -8.75 7.32 5.18
C LEU A 47 -7.95 7.44 3.88
N ILE A 48 -8.62 7.57 2.74
CA ILE A 48 -8.00 7.72 1.42
C ILE A 48 -7.19 9.01 1.35
N GLU A 49 -7.73 10.13 1.81
CA GLU A 49 -7.02 11.42 1.86
C GLU A 49 -5.77 11.34 2.73
N THR A 50 -5.86 10.63 3.87
CA THR A 50 -4.72 10.39 4.74
C THR A 50 -3.65 9.57 4.05
N LEU A 51 -4.01 8.42 3.47
CA LEU A 51 -3.08 7.55 2.75
C LEU A 51 -2.38 8.32 1.62
N HIS A 52 -3.16 9.06 0.82
CA HIS A 52 -2.60 9.90 -0.23
C HIS A 52 -1.61 10.94 0.31
N ARG A 53 -1.95 11.64 1.40
CA ARG A 53 -1.07 12.62 2.02
C ARG A 53 0.23 11.99 2.56
N LEU A 54 0.14 10.81 3.19
CA LEU A 54 1.29 10.09 3.72
C LEU A 54 2.23 9.61 2.60
N ILE A 55 1.67 9.14 1.47
CA ILE A 55 2.43 8.79 0.27
C ILE A 55 3.11 10.04 -0.30
N ALA A 56 2.34 11.13 -0.49
CA ALA A 56 2.86 12.37 -1.06
C ALA A 56 3.97 13.00 -0.20
N SER A 57 3.92 12.81 1.11
CA SER A 57 4.97 13.26 2.04
C SER A 57 6.16 12.31 2.12
N GLY A 58 6.12 11.16 1.44
CA GLY A 58 7.17 10.14 1.48
C GLY A 58 7.27 9.38 2.81
N LEU A 59 6.21 9.39 3.62
CA LEU A 59 6.19 8.66 4.90
C LEU A 59 5.84 7.19 4.72
N ILE A 60 5.05 6.87 3.69
CA ILE A 60 4.76 5.51 3.25
C ILE A 60 4.97 5.43 1.74
N SER A 61 5.29 4.24 1.24
CA SER A 61 5.49 3.99 -0.19
C SER A 61 4.46 2.98 -0.70
N ALA A 62 3.95 3.22 -1.90
CA ALA A 62 3.18 2.23 -2.64
C ALA A 62 4.14 1.53 -3.62
N GLU A 63 4.32 0.22 -3.45
CA GLU A 63 5.09 -0.61 -4.36
C GLU A 63 4.13 -1.31 -5.32
N ASN A 64 4.46 -1.32 -6.62
CA ASN A 64 3.76 -2.16 -7.58
C ASN A 64 4.55 -3.46 -7.70
N GLU A 65 4.04 -4.52 -7.05
CA GLU A 65 4.64 -5.84 -7.15
C GLU A 65 4.28 -6.43 -8.52
N VAL A 66 5.07 -6.09 -9.53
CA VAL A 66 4.99 -6.75 -10.82
C VAL A 66 5.71 -8.09 -10.67
N ASP A 67 4.97 -9.18 -10.45
CA ASP A 67 5.51 -10.54 -10.48
C ASP A 67 5.91 -10.85 -11.94
N VAL A 68 7.09 -10.40 -12.32
CA VAL A 68 7.69 -10.68 -13.62
C VAL A 68 8.53 -11.94 -13.49
N THR A 69 7.89 -13.10 -13.42
CA THR A 69 8.55 -14.36 -13.74
C THR A 69 8.74 -14.43 -15.26
N ILE A 70 9.71 -13.69 -15.81
CA ILE A 70 10.22 -13.98 -17.17
C ILE A 70 11.00 -15.29 -17.07
N SER A 71 10.33 -16.41 -17.33
CA SER A 71 10.98 -17.67 -17.63
C SER A 71 11.61 -17.53 -19.02
N THR A 72 12.85 -17.07 -19.06
CA THR A 72 13.67 -17.06 -20.29
C THR A 72 13.94 -18.50 -20.69
N SER A 73 13.02 -19.09 -21.45
CA SER A 73 13.31 -20.32 -22.19
C SER A 73 14.34 -19.94 -23.26
N ARG A 74 15.62 -20.24 -22.96
CA ARG A 74 16.72 -20.12 -23.91
C ARG A 74 16.44 -21.07 -25.08
N THR A 75 15.96 -20.53 -26.19
CA THR A 75 15.94 -21.27 -27.47
C THR A 75 17.37 -21.32 -27.98
N GLU A 76 18.04 -22.46 -27.78
CA GLU A 76 19.27 -22.80 -28.51
C GLU A 76 18.92 -22.95 -29.99
N ILE A 77 19.25 -21.93 -30.78
CA ILE A 77 19.26 -22.04 -32.22
C ILE A 77 20.56 -22.77 -32.57
N LYS A 78 20.46 -24.05 -32.93
CA LYS A 78 21.58 -24.78 -33.55
C LYS A 78 21.74 -24.23 -34.97
N GLU A 79 22.84 -23.54 -35.22
CA GLU A 79 23.37 -23.36 -36.58
C GLU A 79 23.91 -24.72 -37.04
N GLU A 80 23.21 -25.38 -37.97
CA GLU A 80 23.79 -26.45 -38.78
C GLU A 80 24.38 -25.85 -40.05
N THR A 81 25.65 -26.20 -40.27
CA THR A 81 26.56 -25.76 -41.33
C THR A 81 26.21 -26.37 -42.68
#